data_AF-A0ABD2IQ01-F1
#
_entry.id   AF-A0ABD2IQ01-F1
#
_cell.length_a   1.000
_cell.length_b   1.000
_cell.length_c   1.000
_cell.angle_alpha   90.00
_cell.angle_beta   90.00
_cell.angle_gamma   90.00
#
_symmetry.space_group_name_H-M   'P 1'
#
loop_
_entity.id
_entity.type
_entity.pdbx_description
1 polymer ?
#
loop_
_entity_poly.entity_id
_entity_poly.type
_entity_poly.pdbx_seq_one_letter_code
_entity_poly.pdbx_strand_id
1 'polypeptide(L)'
;MDQLKFPSKRRKCLIGVVPPNGLPKANELDKIIDHLLSTESNGGKQSKGRPDKQLNAKTMSTNECFVDLSRRIIYHLISNDSDRKFCNWHFGGAATVEEIAKTVLNEEHRLFLSGIRRGLLSFLHSQRQLFALSNGIVSLRFWRSDYQRFEKEIGRENLRIFQYLFQQNHPTGKERERNLNTKCHCSKPSLRF
;
A
#
# COMPACT_ATOMS: atom_id res chain seq x y z
N MET A 1 -17.91 12.78 -24.82
CA MET A 1 -16.88 13.53 -24.06
C MET A 1 -16.66 12.77 -22.76
N ASP A 2 -15.77 11.77 -22.79
CA ASP A 2 -15.54 10.85 -21.67
C ASP A 2 -14.57 11.47 -20.67
N GLN A 3 -15.06 11.76 -19.46
CA GLN A 3 -14.21 12.14 -18.34
C GLN A 3 -13.84 10.89 -17.54
N LEU A 4 -12.57 10.47 -17.61
CA LEU A 4 -12.02 9.48 -16.68
C LEU A 4 -12.02 10.08 -15.26
N LYS A 5 -12.95 9.61 -14.42
CA LYS A 5 -13.01 9.92 -12.98
C LYS A 5 -11.80 9.30 -12.27
N PHE A 6 -10.72 10.06 -12.11
CA PHE A 6 -9.60 9.66 -11.25
C PHE A 6 -9.95 9.85 -9.77
N PRO A 7 -9.93 8.80 -8.92
CA PRO A 7 -10.28 8.90 -7.52
C PRO A 7 -9.02 9.16 -6.69
N SER A 8 -8.39 10.33 -6.78
CA SER A 8 -7.44 10.78 -5.75
C SER A 8 -7.02 12.24 -5.91
N LYS A 9 -7.39 13.09 -4.94
CA LYS A 9 -6.86 14.47 -4.83
C LYS A 9 -5.37 14.52 -4.46
N ARG A 10 -4.71 13.38 -4.16
CA ARG A 10 -3.33 13.32 -3.65
C ARG A 10 -2.29 12.74 -4.61
N ARG A 11 -2.69 12.23 -5.77
CA ARG A 11 -1.78 11.70 -6.78
C ARG A 11 -1.99 12.48 -8.06
N LYS A 12 -1.10 13.43 -8.34
CA LYS A 12 -1.09 14.15 -9.62
C LYS A 12 -0.54 13.16 -10.66
N CYS A 13 -1.35 12.74 -11.63
CA CYS A 13 -0.82 12.09 -12.83
C CYS A 13 -0.56 13.19 -13.87
N LEU A 14 0.66 13.25 -14.39
CA LEU A 14 0.96 14.04 -15.57
C LEU A 14 0.61 13.15 -16.77
N ILE A 15 -0.48 13.46 -17.45
CA ILE A 15 -0.81 12.86 -18.73
C ILE A 15 -0.15 13.75 -19.77
N GLY A 16 0.91 13.24 -20.40
CA GLY A 16 1.64 13.92 -21.46
C GLY A 16 1.75 13.02 -22.69
N VAL A 17 1.72 13.64 -23.86
CA VAL A 17 2.04 12.96 -25.11
C VAL A 17 3.56 12.92 -25.22
N VAL A 18 4.14 11.73 -25.35
CA VAL A 18 5.57 11.61 -25.67
C VAL A 18 5.75 12.13 -27.11
N PRO A 19 6.62 13.13 -27.34
CA PRO A 19 6.85 13.64 -28.69
C PRO A 19 7.30 12.51 -29.63
N PRO A 20 6.97 12.58 -30.92
CA PRO A 20 7.36 11.55 -31.90
C PRO A 20 8.90 11.39 -32.00
N ASN A 21 9.65 12.42 -31.62
CA ASN A 21 11.12 12.41 -31.61
C ASN A 21 11.73 11.99 -30.25
N GLY A 22 10.91 11.49 -29.32
CA GLY A 22 11.35 11.08 -27.98
C GLY A 22 11.52 12.24 -27.00
N LEU A 23 12.17 11.96 -25.87
CA LEU A 23 12.51 12.98 -24.89
C LEU A 23 13.66 13.85 -25.42
N PRO A 24 13.72 15.15 -25.05
CA PRO A 24 14.84 16.02 -25.42
C PRO A 24 16.19 15.41 -25.04
N LYS A 25 17.22 15.68 -25.85
CA LYS A 25 18.59 15.18 -25.58
C LYS A 25 19.11 15.81 -24.27
N ALA A 26 19.96 15.08 -23.54
CA ALA A 26 20.47 15.52 -22.22
C ALA A 26 21.06 16.94 -22.24
N ASN A 27 21.72 17.32 -23.34
CA ASN A 27 22.38 18.62 -23.49
C ASN A 27 21.40 19.81 -23.66
N GLU A 28 20.11 19.54 -23.89
CA GLU A 28 19.04 20.54 -24.00
C GLU A 28 18.20 20.61 -22.72
N LEU A 29 18.34 19.62 -21.83
CA LEU A 29 17.53 19.49 -20.62
C LEU A 29 17.76 20.67 -19.68
N ASP A 30 19.01 21.06 -19.46
CA ASP A 30 19.38 22.16 -18.56
C ASP A 30 18.79 23.48 -19.04
N LYS A 31 18.82 23.74 -20.35
CA LYS A 31 18.22 24.94 -20.96
C LYS A 31 16.70 24.98 -20.79
N ILE A 32 16.04 23.83 -20.91
CA ILE A 32 14.59 23.71 -20.72
C ILE A 32 14.23 23.93 -19.25
N ILE A 33 15.00 23.34 -18.33
CA ILE A 33 14.81 23.52 -16.88
C ILE A 33 15.00 24.99 -16.52
N ASP A 34 16.08 25.63 -16.97
CA ASP A 34 16.37 27.03 -16.70
C ASP A 34 15.29 27.96 -17.26
N HIS A 35 14.80 27.71 -18.48
CA HIS A 35 13.70 28.46 -19.07
C HIS A 35 12.43 28.34 -18.22
N LEU A 36 12.05 27.12 -17.81
CA LEU A 36 10.85 26.87 -17.01
C LEU A 36 10.93 27.54 -15.63
N LEU A 37 12.10 27.46 -14.98
CA LEU A 37 12.36 28.10 -13.69
C LEU A 37 12.41 29.63 -13.80
N SER A 38 12.86 30.17 -14.94
CA SER A 38 12.92 31.62 -15.19
C SER A 38 11.54 32.24 -15.43
N THR A 39 10.60 31.47 -16.02
CA THR A 39 9.21 31.92 -16.25
C THR A 39 8.35 32.08 -14.99
N GLU A 40 8.79 31.60 -13.81
CA GLU A 40 8.03 31.76 -12.55
C GLU A 40 8.25 33.12 -11.85
N SER A 41 8.99 34.05 -12.46
CA SER A 41 9.25 35.38 -11.87
C SER A 41 8.02 36.32 -11.82
N ASN A 42 6.89 35.95 -12.42
CA ASN A 42 5.64 36.72 -12.36
C ASN A 42 4.47 35.88 -11.81
N GLY A 43 4.52 35.47 -10.54
CA GLY A 43 3.33 34.89 -9.89
C GLY A 43 3.59 33.98 -8.69
N GLY A 44 4.17 34.55 -7.63
CA GLY A 44 4.11 34.09 -6.24
C GLY A 44 3.80 32.61 -5.95
N LYS A 45 4.85 31.78 -5.86
CA LYS A 45 4.88 30.68 -4.89
C LYS A 45 6.27 30.61 -4.28
N GLN A 46 6.35 31.02 -3.01
CA GLN A 46 7.54 30.83 -2.20
C GLN A 46 7.91 29.33 -2.22
N SER A 47 9.14 29.06 -2.67
CA SER A 47 9.86 27.84 -2.37
C SER A 47 9.67 27.53 -0.88
N LYS A 48 9.01 26.42 -0.57
CA LYS A 48 9.01 25.91 0.80
C LYS A 48 10.47 25.65 1.15
N GLY A 49 10.97 26.37 2.15
CA GLY A 49 12.34 26.25 2.62
C GLY A 49 12.75 24.79 2.76
N ARG A 50 14.02 24.51 2.40
CA ARG A 50 14.66 23.22 2.66
C ARG A 50 14.28 22.77 4.07
N PRO A 51 13.88 21.49 4.29
CA PRO A 51 13.63 21.03 5.64
C PRO A 51 14.87 21.32 6.47
N ASP A 52 14.66 22.00 7.60
CA ASP A 52 15.72 22.30 8.56
C ASP A 52 16.56 21.05 8.80
N LYS A 53 17.88 21.24 8.88
CA LYS A 53 18.80 20.22 9.39
C LYS A 53 18.25 19.78 10.75
N GLN A 54 17.59 18.63 10.80
CA GLN A 54 17.17 18.04 12.05
C GLN A 54 18.44 17.81 12.87
N LEU A 55 18.50 18.52 14.00
CA LEU A 55 19.48 18.34 15.05
C LEU A 55 19.58 16.85 15.40
N ASN A 56 20.82 16.41 15.64
CA ASN A 56 21.16 15.09 16.16
C ASN A 56 20.37 14.79 17.45
N ALA A 57 19.16 14.25 17.31
CA ALA A 57 18.44 13.60 18.37
C ALA A 57 18.43 12.11 18.03
N LYS A 58 18.65 11.26 19.04
CA LYS A 58 18.55 9.79 19.01
C LYS A 58 17.14 9.27 18.62
N THR A 59 16.36 10.04 17.87
CA THR A 59 14.97 9.79 17.57
C THR A 59 14.88 9.15 16.19
N MET A 60 14.17 8.04 16.07
CA MET A 60 13.88 7.43 14.78
C MET A 60 13.29 8.46 13.81
N SER A 61 13.70 8.40 12.54
CA SER A 61 13.03 9.16 11.49
C SER A 61 11.56 8.75 11.39
N THR A 62 10.72 9.63 10.85
CA THR A 62 9.28 9.37 10.68
C THR A 62 9.00 8.06 9.91
N ASN A 63 9.82 7.74 8.91
CA ASN A 63 9.67 6.50 8.14
C ASN A 63 10.11 5.27 8.94
N GLU A 64 11.19 5.36 9.72
CA GLU A 64 11.63 4.25 10.57
C GLU A 64 10.60 3.95 11.65
N CYS A 65 10.08 4.98 12.31
CA CYS A 65 9.03 4.85 13.33
C CYS A 65 7.75 4.21 12.73
N PHE A 66 7.39 4.61 11.52
CA PHE A 66 6.25 4.05 10.79
C PHE A 66 6.44 2.55 10.47
N VAL A 67 7.61 2.16 9.97
CA VAL A 67 7.93 0.77 9.62
C VAL A 67 8.02 -0.07 10.88
N ASP A 68 8.66 0.43 11.93
CA ASP A 68 8.79 -0.25 13.21
C ASP A 68 7.42 -0.49 13.87
N LEU A 69 6.56 0.54 13.93
CA LEU A 69 5.21 0.40 14.46
C LEU A 69 4.39 -0.63 13.68
N SER A 70 4.42 -0.55 12.34
CA SER A 70 3.72 -1.51 11.48
C SER A 70 4.18 -2.94 11.75
N ARG A 71 5.50 -3.14 11.83
CA ARG A 71 6.14 -4.44 12.09
C ARG A 71 5.73 -5.00 13.44
N ARG A 72 5.74 -4.17 14.50
CA ARG A 72 5.36 -4.62 15.85
C ARG A 72 3.90 -5.02 15.93
N ILE A 73 2.99 -4.26 15.29
CA ILE A 73 1.57 -4.64 15.21
C ILE A 73 1.42 -5.97 14.48
N ILE A 74 2.11 -6.16 13.36
CA ILE A 74 2.08 -7.43 12.61
C ILE A 74 2.56 -8.59 13.48
N TYR A 75 3.69 -8.45 14.16
CA TYR A 75 4.20 -9.50 15.04
C TYR A 75 3.26 -9.81 16.19
N HIS A 76 2.70 -8.79 16.84
CA HIS A 76 1.72 -9.00 17.91
C HIS A 76 0.51 -9.79 17.41
N LEU A 77 -0.04 -9.43 16.24
CA LEU A 77 -1.15 -10.17 15.64
C LEU A 77 -0.77 -11.61 15.27
N ILE A 78 0.43 -11.84 14.74
CA ILE A 78 0.92 -13.20 14.44
C ILE A 78 1.07 -14.01 15.74
N SER A 79 1.59 -13.41 16.80
CA SER A 79 1.77 -14.08 18.09
C SER A 79 0.45 -14.42 18.77
N ASN A 80 -0.62 -13.63 18.57
CA ASN A 80 -1.94 -13.93 19.12
C ASN A 80 -2.55 -15.21 18.52
N ASP A 81 -2.14 -15.62 17.32
CA ASP A 81 -2.55 -16.90 16.71
C ASP A 81 -1.49 -17.35 15.69
N SER A 82 -0.45 -18.03 16.19
CA SER A 82 0.70 -18.46 15.40
C SER A 82 0.38 -19.59 14.44
N ASP A 83 -0.65 -20.38 14.74
CA ASP A 83 -0.97 -21.61 14.00
C ASP A 83 -1.92 -21.34 12.84
N ARG A 84 -2.62 -20.20 12.87
CA ARG A 84 -3.52 -19.78 11.79
C ARG A 84 -2.77 -19.37 10.53
N LYS A 85 -2.59 -20.36 9.66
CA LYS A 85 -1.93 -20.28 8.37
C LYS A 85 -2.84 -20.70 7.22
N PHE A 86 -2.62 -20.13 6.05
CA PHE A 86 -3.18 -20.60 4.78
C PHE A 86 -2.10 -20.51 3.71
N CYS A 87 -1.83 -21.63 3.03
CA CYS A 87 -0.75 -21.76 2.05
C CYS A 87 0.61 -21.22 2.55
N ASN A 88 0.97 -21.52 3.81
CA ASN A 88 2.18 -21.04 4.50
C ASN A 88 2.25 -19.53 4.80
N TRP A 89 1.20 -18.77 4.54
CA TRP A 89 1.07 -17.38 4.98
C TRP A 89 0.40 -17.33 6.35
N HIS A 90 0.95 -16.57 7.29
CA HIS A 90 0.30 -16.31 8.58
C HIS A 90 -0.76 -15.24 8.43
N PHE A 91 -1.93 -15.48 9.03
CA PHE A 91 -3.02 -14.50 9.12
C PHE A 91 -3.13 -13.87 10.49
N GLY A 92 -2.41 -14.43 11.47
CA GLY A 92 -2.47 -14.00 12.85
C GLY A 92 -3.88 -14.05 13.43
N GLY A 93 -3.94 -13.65 14.69
CA GLY A 93 -5.17 -13.43 15.41
C GLY A 93 -5.76 -12.06 15.09
N ALA A 94 -6.67 -11.66 15.95
CA ALA A 94 -7.19 -10.31 16.00
C ALA A 94 -6.87 -9.71 17.36
N ALA A 95 -6.74 -8.38 17.41
CA ALA A 95 -6.53 -7.63 18.64
C ALA A 95 -7.42 -6.40 18.64
N THR A 96 -7.81 -5.93 19.82
CA THR A 96 -8.53 -4.66 19.91
C THR A 96 -7.58 -3.48 19.71
N VAL A 97 -8.08 -2.34 19.22
CA VAL A 97 -7.27 -1.11 19.12
C VAL A 97 -6.73 -0.69 20.49
N GLU A 98 -7.50 -0.92 21.55
CA GLU A 98 -7.07 -0.65 22.93
C GLU A 98 -5.92 -1.56 23.37
N GLU A 99 -6.00 -2.85 23.06
CA GLU A 99 -4.93 -3.81 23.32
C GLU A 99 -3.65 -3.40 22.62
N ILE A 100 -3.71 -3.08 21.31
CA ILE A 100 -2.54 -2.60 20.56
C ILE A 100 -1.98 -1.32 21.20
N ALA A 101 -2.83 -0.40 21.65
CA ALA A 101 -2.38 0.83 22.29
C ALA A 101 -1.62 0.59 23.60
N LYS A 102 -1.98 -0.48 24.34
CA LYS A 102 -1.36 -0.85 25.61
C LYS A 102 -0.10 -1.71 25.44
N THR A 103 -0.14 -2.72 24.56
CA THR A 103 0.89 -3.76 24.48
C THR A 103 1.97 -3.47 23.43
N VAL A 104 1.63 -2.75 22.36
CA VAL A 104 2.52 -2.58 21.20
C VAL A 104 3.22 -1.22 21.19
N LEU A 105 2.51 -0.15 21.56
CA LEU A 105 3.02 1.21 21.49
C LEU A 105 4.09 1.47 22.56
N ASN A 106 5.27 1.89 22.11
CA ASN A 106 6.26 2.52 22.97
C ASN A 106 6.08 4.06 22.99
N GLU A 107 6.90 4.74 23.78
CA GLU A 107 6.78 6.20 23.93
C GLU A 107 7.08 6.96 22.63
N GLU A 108 8.05 6.47 21.84
CA GLU A 108 8.37 7.06 20.53
C GLU A 108 7.18 6.95 19.56
N HIS A 109 6.47 5.82 19.53
CA HIS A 109 5.28 5.64 18.72
C HIS A 109 4.15 6.54 19.19
N ARG A 110 3.98 6.73 20.50
CA ARG A 110 2.95 7.65 21.04
C ARG A 110 3.23 9.09 20.61
N LEU A 111 4.48 9.53 20.70
CA LEU A 111 4.91 10.85 20.23
C LEU A 111 4.76 11.00 18.71
N PHE A 112 5.08 9.95 17.95
CA PHE A 112 4.86 9.92 16.50
C PHE A 112 3.38 10.05 16.12
N LEU A 113 2.50 9.32 16.81
CA LEU A 113 1.05 9.36 16.57
C LEU A 113 0.45 10.72 17.00
N SER A 114 0.96 11.34 18.06
CA SER A 114 0.50 12.65 18.52
C SER A 114 0.93 13.78 17.57
N GLY A 115 2.19 13.77 17.12
CA GLY A 115 2.74 14.82 16.24
C GLY A 115 2.09 14.90 14.86
N ILE A 116 1.59 13.78 14.32
CA ILE A 116 0.99 13.73 12.97
C ILE A 116 -0.51 14.09 12.99
N ARG A 117 -1.11 14.42 14.15
CA ARG A 117 -2.57 14.48 14.35
C ARG A 117 -3.28 13.20 13.89
N ARG A 118 -2.59 12.07 13.92
CA ARG A 118 -3.09 10.77 13.48
C ARG A 118 -2.94 9.80 14.64
N GLY A 119 -3.96 9.75 15.48
CA GLY A 119 -4.06 8.70 16.50
C GLY A 119 -3.98 7.29 15.89
N LEU A 120 -3.81 6.28 16.74
CA LEU A 120 -3.63 4.88 16.33
C LEU A 120 -4.68 4.42 15.30
N LEU A 121 -5.94 4.78 15.50
CA LEU A 121 -7.02 4.43 14.57
C LEU A 121 -6.81 5.02 13.16
N SER A 122 -6.38 6.28 13.07
CA SER A 122 -6.07 6.94 11.79
C SER A 122 -4.84 6.33 11.13
N PHE A 123 -3.84 5.93 11.91
CA PHE A 123 -2.67 5.20 11.43
C PHE A 123 -3.11 3.86 10.80
N LEU A 124 -3.86 3.05 11.53
CA LEU A 124 -4.36 1.77 11.08
C LEU A 124 -5.25 1.89 9.82
N HIS A 125 -6.14 2.88 9.78
CA HIS A 125 -6.95 3.19 8.60
C HIS A 125 -6.15 3.69 7.41
N SER A 126 -4.94 4.24 7.61
CA SER A 126 -4.05 4.58 6.50
C SER A 126 -3.37 3.34 5.92
N GLN A 127 -3.22 2.30 6.73
CA GLN A 127 -2.55 1.03 6.40
C GLN A 127 -3.54 -0.06 5.97
N ARG A 128 -4.55 0.30 5.18
CA ARG A 128 -5.56 -0.66 4.68
C ARG A 128 -4.99 -1.78 3.83
N GLN A 129 -3.75 -1.66 3.36
CA GLN A 129 -3.12 -2.74 2.62
C GLN A 129 -2.68 -3.89 3.51
N LEU A 130 -2.39 -3.60 4.79
CA LEU A 130 -1.86 -4.54 5.76
C LEU A 130 -2.91 -4.99 6.77
N PHE A 131 -3.75 -4.05 7.23
CA PHE A 131 -4.70 -4.30 8.30
C PHE A 131 -6.15 -4.23 7.81
N ALA A 132 -6.97 -5.14 8.33
CA ALA A 132 -8.42 -5.07 8.29
C ALA A 132 -8.92 -4.53 9.64
N LEU A 133 -9.75 -3.49 9.60
CA LEU A 133 -10.36 -2.90 10.79
C LEU A 133 -11.88 -3.07 10.74
N SER A 134 -12.45 -3.64 11.79
CA SER A 134 -13.89 -3.80 11.96
C SER A 134 -14.25 -3.67 13.43
N ASN A 135 -15.18 -2.77 13.78
CA ASN A 135 -15.69 -2.58 15.14
C ASN A 135 -14.59 -2.41 16.21
N GLY A 136 -13.51 -1.67 15.90
CA GLY A 136 -12.39 -1.49 16.83
C GLY A 136 -11.48 -2.71 17.01
N ILE A 137 -11.68 -3.76 16.20
CA ILE A 137 -10.83 -4.93 16.10
C ILE A 137 -9.93 -4.79 14.87
N VAL A 138 -8.65 -5.09 15.06
CA VAL A 138 -7.60 -5.09 14.04
C VAL A 138 -7.17 -6.52 13.79
N SER A 139 -7.07 -6.91 12.52
CA SER A 139 -6.44 -8.15 12.11
C SER A 139 -5.55 -7.92 10.89
N LEU A 140 -4.70 -8.89 10.54
CA LEU A 140 -4.05 -8.87 9.23
C LEU A 140 -5.10 -9.01 8.13
N ARG A 141 -4.90 -8.28 7.04
CA ARG A 141 -5.84 -8.26 5.93
C ARG A 141 -5.70 -9.51 5.09
N PHE A 142 -6.79 -10.24 4.92
CA PHE A 142 -6.85 -11.40 4.03
C PHE A 142 -7.52 -11.07 2.71
N TRP A 143 -6.71 -10.67 1.73
CA TRP A 143 -7.18 -10.24 0.41
C TRP A 143 -8.03 -11.26 -0.35
N ARG A 144 -7.82 -12.56 -0.11
CA ARG A 144 -8.62 -13.60 -0.75
C ARG A 144 -10.07 -13.57 -0.27
N SER A 145 -10.29 -13.42 1.03
CA SER A 145 -11.65 -13.29 1.57
C SER A 145 -12.32 -12.00 1.10
N ASP A 146 -11.57 -10.90 1.04
CA ASP A 146 -12.06 -9.63 0.52
C ASP A 146 -12.46 -9.76 -0.97
N TYR A 147 -11.62 -10.43 -1.77
CA TYR A 147 -11.92 -10.72 -3.17
C TYR A 147 -13.15 -11.61 -3.32
N GLN A 148 -13.28 -12.67 -2.51
CA GLN A 148 -14.47 -13.53 -2.53
C GLN A 148 -15.75 -12.79 -2.16
N ARG A 149 -15.69 -11.85 -1.19
CA ARG A 149 -16.83 -10.99 -0.85
C ARG A 149 -17.20 -10.07 -2.01
N PHE A 150 -16.21 -9.42 -2.59
CA PHE A 150 -16.37 -8.55 -3.76
C PHE A 150 -16.94 -9.31 -4.97
N GLU A 151 -16.45 -10.53 -5.23
CA GLU A 151 -16.93 -11.43 -6.28
C GLU A 151 -18.39 -11.84 -6.06
N LYS A 152 -18.81 -12.10 -4.81
CA LYS A 152 -20.21 -12.39 -4.48
C LYS A 152 -21.11 -11.17 -4.64
N GLU A 153 -20.63 -9.98 -4.30
CA GLU A 153 -21.40 -8.74 -4.37
C GLU A 153 -21.65 -8.29 -5.82
N ILE A 154 -20.64 -8.45 -6.68
CA ILE A 154 -20.71 -7.96 -8.06
C ILE A 154 -21.16 -9.06 -9.05
N GLY A 155 -21.02 -10.33 -8.69
CA GLY A 155 -21.23 -11.46 -9.60
C GLY A 155 -20.00 -11.71 -10.46
N ARG A 156 -19.68 -12.99 -10.69
CA ARG A 156 -18.48 -13.42 -11.44
C ARG A 156 -18.46 -12.87 -12.86
N GLU A 157 -19.62 -12.81 -13.47
CA GLU A 157 -19.90 -12.32 -14.81
C GLU A 157 -19.55 -10.84 -15.00
N ASN A 158 -19.56 -10.05 -13.92
CA ASN A 158 -19.27 -8.63 -13.93
C ASN A 158 -17.82 -8.32 -13.50
N LEU A 159 -17.05 -9.33 -13.09
CA LEU A 159 -15.64 -9.19 -12.79
C LEU A 159 -14.85 -9.01 -14.09
N ARG A 160 -14.42 -7.77 -14.35
CA ARG A 160 -13.40 -7.51 -15.38
C ARG A 160 -12.05 -8.02 -14.87
N ILE A 161 -11.69 -9.24 -15.25
CA ILE A 161 -10.34 -9.75 -15.10
C ILE A 161 -9.47 -8.99 -16.09
N PHE A 162 -8.80 -7.94 -15.63
CA PHE A 162 -7.76 -7.32 -16.42
C PHE A 162 -6.60 -8.30 -16.57
N GLN A 163 -6.26 -8.65 -17.81
CA GLN A 163 -4.99 -9.32 -18.09
C GLN A 163 -3.88 -8.43 -17.53
N TYR A 164 -3.17 -8.94 -16.54
CA TYR A 164 -2.16 -8.19 -15.84
C TYR A 164 -0.98 -7.99 -16.81
N LEU A 165 -0.61 -6.74 -17.11
CA LEU A 165 0.51 -6.41 -18.02
C LEU A 165 1.83 -7.11 -17.64
N PHE A 166 2.01 -7.45 -16.36
CA PHE A 166 3.15 -8.22 -15.89
C PHE A 166 3.12 -9.68 -16.37
N GLN A 167 1.95 -10.31 -16.56
CA GLN A 167 1.86 -11.64 -17.18
C GLN A 167 2.18 -11.60 -18.68
N GLN A 168 1.82 -10.52 -19.37
CA GLN A 168 2.12 -10.34 -20.79
C GLN A 168 3.61 -10.05 -21.03
N ASN A 169 4.30 -9.43 -20.07
CA ASN A 169 5.69 -9.01 -20.20
C ASN A 169 6.65 -9.75 -19.25
N HIS A 170 6.22 -10.86 -18.64
CA HIS A 170 7.10 -11.65 -17.76
C HIS A 170 8.16 -12.35 -18.61
N PRO A 171 9.46 -12.22 -18.31
CA PRO A 171 10.53 -12.79 -19.13
C PRO A 171 10.54 -14.33 -19.18
N THR A 172 9.79 -15.01 -18.30
CA THR A 172 9.57 -16.47 -18.36
C THR A 172 8.16 -16.85 -18.83
N GLY A 173 7.50 -15.98 -19.60
CA GLY A 173 6.13 -16.15 -20.11
C GLY A 173 5.83 -17.55 -20.65
N LYS A 174 5.39 -18.44 -19.76
CA LYS A 174 4.56 -19.57 -20.15
C LYS A 174 3.13 -19.09 -20.02
N GLU A 175 2.48 -18.95 -21.16
CA GLU A 175 1.03 -18.94 -21.23
C GLU A 175 0.51 -20.06 -20.32
N ARG A 176 -0.12 -19.70 -19.20
CA ARG A 176 -1.02 -20.66 -18.56
C ARG A 176 -2.20 -20.77 -19.51
N GLU A 177 -2.18 -21.82 -20.32
CA GLU A 177 -3.32 -22.24 -21.13
C GLU A 177 -4.60 -22.07 -20.32
N ARG A 178 -5.59 -21.49 -20.99
CA ARG A 178 -6.98 -21.36 -20.52
C ARG A 178 -7.61 -22.75 -20.40
N ASN A 179 -7.18 -23.53 -19.42
CA ASN A 179 -7.87 -24.74 -19.00
C ASN A 179 -8.68 -24.40 -17.75
N LEU A 180 -9.93 -24.01 -17.98
CA LEU A 180 -11.05 -24.10 -17.04
C LEU A 180 -11.23 -25.57 -16.62
N ASN A 181 -10.31 -26.14 -15.82
CA ASN A 181 -10.52 -27.34 -14.99
C ASN A 181 -9.27 -27.86 -14.24
N THR A 182 -8.21 -27.08 -14.07
CA THR A 182 -7.13 -27.51 -13.16
C THR A 182 -7.50 -27.19 -11.71
N LYS A 183 -8.13 -28.18 -11.06
CA LYS A 183 -8.08 -28.33 -9.60
C LYS A 183 -6.62 -28.18 -9.17
N CYS A 184 -6.30 -27.14 -8.41
CA CYS A 184 -5.10 -27.18 -7.59
C CYS A 184 -5.25 -28.38 -6.66
N HIS A 185 -4.49 -29.44 -6.90
CA HIS A 185 -4.31 -30.53 -5.94
C HIS A 185 -3.54 -29.99 -4.74
N CYS A 186 -4.25 -29.33 -3.83
CA CYS A 186 -3.87 -29.36 -2.44
C CYS A 186 -4.45 -30.65 -1.87
N SER A 187 -3.55 -31.58 -1.54
CA SER A 187 -3.85 -32.82 -0.83
C SER A 187 -4.81 -32.52 0.33
N LYS A 188 -6.02 -33.07 0.30
CA LYS A 188 -6.89 -33.09 1.47
C LYS A 188 -6.19 -33.95 2.53
N PRO A 189 -6.00 -33.49 3.78
CA PRO A 189 -5.70 -34.43 4.84
C PRO A 189 -6.90 -35.37 4.98
N SER A 190 -6.64 -36.68 4.87
CA SER A 190 -7.68 -37.69 5.06
C SER A 190 -8.13 -37.66 6.51
N LEU A 191 -9.34 -37.17 6.75
CA LEU A 191 -10.10 -37.55 7.94
C LEU A 191 -10.48 -39.02 7.75
N ARG A 192 -9.79 -39.92 8.45
CA ARG A 192 -10.35 -41.22 8.80
C ARG A 192 -11.02 -41.06 10.16
N PHE A 193 -12.29 -41.44 10.20
CA PHE A 193 -13.05 -41.68 11.42
C PHE A 193 -12.45 -42.86 12.19
#